data_AF-A0A3N0Z8V7-F1
#
_entry.id   AF-A0A3N0Z8V7-F1
#
_cell.length_a   1.000
_cell.length_b   1.000
_cell.length_c   1.000
_cell.angle_alpha   90.00
_cell.angle_beta   90.00
_cell.angle_gamma   90.00
#
_symmetry.space_group_name_H-M   'P 1'
#
loop_
_entity.id
_entity.type
_entity.pdbx_description
1 polymer ?
#
loop_
_entity_poly.entity_id
_entity_poly.type
_entity_poly.pdbx_seq_one_letter_code
_entity_poly.pdbx_strand_id
1 'polypeptide(L)'
;MQFSSKPLCRVVRWGARQKYSQKMRRAKQMLIRRSSMYPHNMHGNQSEEAREGLQRCLRQLEHGGVRVQTIVTDRHPAVMKFLKESRPDVVHKFDAWHMAKGVAKKIDQLAKTRTCREVGAWKKSIVNHLYWCGASSSTGSKIVAKWKSVANRVQNIHEHDGEFPN
;
A
#
# COMPACT_ATOMS: atom_id res chain seq x y z
N MET A 1 18.29 34.51 -26.44
CA MET A 1 18.02 34.76 -25.00
C MET A 1 16.64 35.36 -24.87
N GLN A 2 15.72 34.65 -24.21
CA GLN A 2 14.78 35.21 -23.23
C GLN A 2 13.83 34.09 -22.78
N PHE A 3 14.17 33.50 -21.63
CA PHE A 3 13.23 32.74 -20.81
C PHE A 3 12.21 33.75 -20.25
N SER A 4 10.96 33.66 -20.69
CA SER A 4 9.86 34.35 -20.02
C SER A 4 9.40 33.50 -18.83
N SER A 5 9.97 33.82 -17.68
CA SER A 5 9.59 33.38 -16.36
C SER A 5 8.33 34.11 -15.88
N LYS A 6 7.23 33.38 -15.69
CA LYS A 6 6.09 33.82 -14.85
C LYS A 6 5.51 32.64 -14.07
N PRO A 7 4.94 32.89 -12.87
CA PRO A 7 5.42 32.22 -11.65
C PRO A 7 4.47 31.16 -11.09
N LEU A 8 5.10 30.18 -10.44
CA LEU A 8 4.68 29.48 -9.20
C LEU A 8 3.17 29.45 -8.91
N CYS A 9 2.55 28.32 -9.27
CA CYS A 9 1.21 27.96 -8.83
C CYS A 9 1.05 28.14 -7.31
N ARG A 10 0.06 28.98 -6.98
CA ARG A 10 -0.40 29.29 -5.62
C ARG A 10 -0.61 28.04 -4.78
N VAL A 11 -0.09 28.17 -3.56
CA VAL A 11 -0.27 27.34 -2.38
C VAL A 11 -1.74 26.93 -2.20
N VAL A 12 -2.07 25.65 -2.41
CA VAL A 12 -3.28 25.06 -1.83
C VAL A 12 -2.89 24.44 -0.48
N ARG A 13 -3.27 25.15 0.57
CA ARG A 13 -3.06 24.81 1.98
C ARG A 13 -3.95 23.59 2.31
N TRP A 14 -3.38 22.39 2.33
CA TRP A 14 -4.10 21.18 2.78
C TRP A 14 -4.32 21.22 4.30
N GLY A 15 -5.45 21.80 4.70
CA GLY A 15 -5.89 22.06 6.09
C GLY A 15 -6.33 20.84 6.91
N ALA A 16 -5.82 19.63 6.64
CA ALA A 16 -6.18 18.41 7.38
C ALA A 16 -5.00 17.80 8.17
N ARG A 17 -3.97 18.60 8.46
CA ARG A 17 -2.61 18.15 8.78
C ARG A 17 -2.38 17.51 10.16
N GLN A 18 -3.37 17.48 11.06
CA GLN A 18 -3.12 17.06 12.47
C GLN A 18 -3.94 15.84 12.91
N LYS A 19 -5.25 15.79 12.62
CA LYS A 19 -6.13 14.73 13.15
C LYS A 19 -5.94 13.35 12.47
N TYR A 20 -5.51 13.33 11.20
CA TYR A 20 -5.30 12.09 10.43
C TYR A 20 -4.06 11.29 10.84
N SER A 21 -3.08 11.92 11.50
CA SER A 21 -1.81 11.27 11.85
C SER A 21 -1.92 10.28 13.01
N GLN A 22 -2.82 10.49 13.97
CA GLN A 22 -3.00 9.57 15.12
C GLN A 22 -3.81 8.33 14.77
N LYS A 23 -4.87 8.49 13.95
CA LYS A 23 -5.69 7.36 13.48
C LYS A 23 -4.88 6.40 12.61
N MET A 24 -3.99 6.93 11.76
CA MET A 24 -3.03 6.12 11.01
C MET A 24 -1.94 5.50 11.89
N ARG A 25 -1.49 6.12 12.98
CA ARG A 25 -0.59 5.46 13.95
C ARG A 25 -1.22 4.21 14.52
N ARG A 26 -2.51 4.23 14.90
CA ARG A 26 -3.24 3.04 15.35
C ARG A 26 -3.42 1.98 14.27
N ALA A 27 -3.73 2.38 13.03
CA ALA A 27 -3.78 1.45 11.90
C ALA A 27 -2.40 0.84 11.58
N LYS A 28 -1.32 1.61 11.71
CA LYS A 28 0.07 1.14 11.64
C LYS A 28 0.39 0.18 12.79
N GLN A 29 -0.10 0.45 13.99
CA GLN A 29 0.16 -0.33 15.20
C GLN A 29 -0.60 -1.67 15.21
N MET A 30 -1.80 -1.74 14.62
CA MET A 30 -2.50 -3.00 14.39
C MET A 30 -1.83 -3.88 13.32
N LEU A 31 -1.17 -3.27 12.33
CA LEU A 31 -0.45 -4.00 11.28
C LEU A 31 0.95 -4.50 11.73
N ILE A 32 1.51 -3.89 12.78
CA ILE A 32 2.79 -4.26 13.39
C ILE A 32 2.51 -5.10 14.64
N ARG A 33 1.86 -6.25 14.50
CA ARG A 33 1.95 -7.33 15.49
C ARG A 33 2.73 -8.48 14.87
N ARG A 34 4.02 -8.17 14.71
CA ARG A 34 5.21 -8.99 14.50
C ARG A 34 4.93 -10.51 14.43
N SER A 35 5.05 -11.01 13.21
CA SER A 35 5.53 -12.34 12.85
C SER A 35 6.60 -12.82 13.84
N SER A 36 6.26 -13.82 14.66
CA SER A 36 7.23 -14.70 15.32
C SER A 36 6.50 -15.97 15.73
N MET A 37 6.38 -16.90 14.78
CA MET A 37 5.98 -18.26 15.11
C MET A 37 6.48 -19.23 14.05
N TYR A 38 7.79 -19.26 13.78
CA TYR A 38 8.41 -20.39 13.07
C TYR A 38 9.79 -20.67 13.66
N PRO A 39 10.05 -21.87 14.20
CA PRO A 39 11.41 -22.29 14.50
C PRO A 39 12.19 -22.41 13.20
N HIS A 40 13.35 -21.76 13.14
CA HIS A 40 14.32 -21.90 12.06
C HIS A 40 14.94 -23.29 12.14
N ASN A 41 14.46 -24.20 11.31
CA ASN A 41 15.23 -25.30 10.75
C ASN A 41 14.38 -25.93 9.67
N MET A 42 14.88 -25.97 8.43
CA MET A 42 14.68 -26.94 7.34
C MET A 42 15.16 -26.28 6.04
N HIS A 43 15.78 -27.04 5.14
CA HIS A 43 16.37 -26.55 3.89
C HIS A 43 15.33 -26.47 2.75
N GLY A 44 14.16 -25.89 3.03
CA GLY A 44 13.04 -25.80 2.09
C GLY A 44 13.05 -24.55 1.23
N ASN A 45 12.34 -24.58 0.10
CA ASN A 45 12.02 -23.36 -0.65
C ASN A 45 11.19 -22.44 0.27
N GLN A 46 11.66 -21.20 0.51
CA GLN A 46 10.98 -20.19 1.36
C GLN A 46 9.49 -20.03 1.03
N SER A 47 9.13 -20.29 -0.23
CA SER A 47 7.76 -20.28 -0.74
C SER A 47 6.86 -21.30 -0.09
N GLU A 48 7.39 -22.52 0.04
CA GLU A 48 6.67 -23.66 0.56
C GLU A 48 6.54 -23.57 2.07
N GLU A 49 7.59 -23.10 2.74
CA GLU A 49 7.59 -22.84 4.18
C GLU A 49 6.55 -21.80 4.57
N ALA A 50 6.43 -20.70 3.81
CA ALA A 50 5.41 -19.68 4.05
C ALA A 50 3.99 -20.24 3.88
N ARG A 51 3.77 -21.12 2.89
CA ARG A 51 2.49 -21.79 2.65
C ARG A 51 2.13 -22.75 3.77
N GLU A 52 3.07 -23.63 4.13
CA GLU A 52 2.90 -24.58 5.23
C GLU A 52 2.64 -23.88 6.56
N GLY A 53 3.40 -22.82 6.83
CA GLY A 53 3.24 -22.03 8.04
C GLY A 53 1.84 -21.43 8.15
N LEU A 54 1.38 -20.78 7.09
CA LEU A 54 0.02 -20.23 7.02
C LEU A 54 -1.04 -21.33 7.24
N GLN A 55 -0.88 -22.49 6.61
CA GLN A 55 -1.79 -23.61 6.77
C GLN A 55 -1.85 -24.12 8.21
N ARG A 56 -0.70 -24.20 8.89
CA ARG A 56 -0.63 -24.60 10.32
C ARG A 56 -1.35 -23.58 11.21
N CYS A 57 -1.11 -22.29 10.99
CA CYS A 57 -1.77 -21.23 11.74
C CYS A 57 -3.29 -21.24 11.54
N LEU A 58 -3.77 -21.46 10.31
CA LEU A 58 -5.21 -21.53 10.06
C LEU A 58 -5.88 -22.69 10.80
N ARG A 59 -5.29 -23.89 10.74
CA ARG A 59 -5.81 -25.04 11.49
C ARG A 59 -5.88 -24.77 13.00
N GLN A 60 -4.87 -24.12 13.56
CA GLN A 60 -4.87 -23.77 14.99
C GLN A 60 -6.00 -22.80 15.34
N LEU A 61 -6.24 -21.78 14.51
CA LEU A 61 -7.35 -20.85 14.71
C LEU A 61 -8.71 -21.55 14.64
N GLU A 62 -8.87 -22.46 13.68
CA GLU A 62 -10.13 -23.19 13.47
C GLU A 62 -10.41 -24.21 14.56
N HIS A 63 -9.39 -24.93 15.03
CA HIS A 63 -9.51 -25.78 16.23
C HIS A 63 -9.94 -24.98 17.46
N GLY A 64 -9.56 -23.71 17.55
CA GLY A 64 -10.03 -22.78 18.57
C GLY A 64 -11.41 -22.17 18.31
N GLY A 65 -12.14 -22.61 17.28
CA GLY A 65 -13.45 -22.07 16.92
C GLY A 65 -13.42 -20.71 16.23
N VAL A 66 -12.26 -20.21 15.81
CA VAL A 66 -12.12 -18.91 15.15
C VAL A 66 -12.38 -19.05 13.65
N ARG A 67 -13.48 -18.46 13.19
CA ARG A 67 -13.79 -18.36 11.75
C ARG A 67 -13.00 -17.22 11.10
N VAL A 68 -11.98 -17.56 10.32
CA VAL A 68 -11.18 -16.58 9.58
C VAL A 68 -11.94 -16.10 8.33
N GLN A 69 -12.26 -14.80 8.26
CA GLN A 69 -12.99 -14.23 7.12
C GLN A 69 -12.09 -13.54 6.11
N THR A 70 -10.97 -12.97 6.55
CA THR A 70 -10.06 -12.19 5.70
C THR A 70 -8.63 -12.42 6.13
N ILE A 71 -7.75 -12.64 5.16
CA ILE A 71 -6.30 -12.76 5.38
C ILE A 71 -5.59 -11.71 4.54
N VAL A 72 -4.60 -11.06 5.15
CA VAL A 72 -3.72 -10.11 4.48
C VAL A 72 -2.32 -10.71 4.44
N THR A 73 -1.74 -10.93 3.25
CA THR A 73 -0.38 -11.45 3.11
C THR A 73 0.44 -10.66 2.10
N ASP A 74 1.73 -11.01 2.02
CA ASP A 74 2.59 -10.65 0.89
C ASP A 74 2.18 -11.38 -0.39
N ARG A 75 2.73 -10.90 -1.51
CA ARG A 75 2.53 -11.48 -2.86
C ARG A 75 3.37 -12.74 -3.06
N HIS A 76 3.14 -13.73 -2.22
CA HIS A 76 3.84 -15.00 -2.29
C HIS A 76 3.06 -15.99 -3.19
N PRO A 77 3.59 -16.47 -4.34
CA PRO A 77 2.85 -17.33 -5.27
C PRO A 77 2.23 -18.57 -4.65
N ALA A 78 3.00 -19.32 -3.84
CA ALA A 78 2.52 -20.52 -3.15
C ALA A 78 1.35 -20.23 -2.19
N VAL A 79 1.42 -19.14 -1.41
CA VAL A 79 0.33 -18.71 -0.51
C VAL A 79 -0.90 -18.26 -1.29
N MET A 80 -0.73 -17.48 -2.35
CA MET A 80 -1.83 -17.04 -3.21
C MET A 80 -2.56 -18.26 -3.82
N LYS A 81 -1.80 -19.22 -4.34
CA LYS A 81 -2.33 -20.45 -4.91
C LYS A 81 -3.11 -21.24 -3.85
N PHE A 82 -2.51 -21.46 -2.68
CA PHE A 82 -3.14 -22.17 -1.57
C PHE A 82 -4.45 -21.52 -1.12
N LEU A 83 -4.46 -20.20 -0.89
CA LEU A 83 -5.68 -19.51 -0.46
C LEU A 83 -6.77 -19.56 -1.53
N LYS A 84 -6.40 -19.43 -2.81
CA LYS A 84 -7.36 -19.51 -3.91
C LYS A 84 -7.97 -20.90 -4.08
N GLU A 85 -7.15 -21.94 -3.98
CA GLU A 85 -7.58 -23.32 -4.25
C GLU A 85 -8.19 -24.00 -3.02
N SER A 86 -7.57 -23.84 -1.85
CA SER A 86 -7.96 -24.55 -0.63
C SER A 86 -8.89 -23.76 0.27
N ARG A 87 -8.92 -22.42 0.17
CA ARG A 87 -9.68 -21.52 1.07
C ARG A 87 -10.47 -20.43 0.33
N PRO A 88 -11.33 -20.79 -0.64
CA PRO A 88 -12.11 -19.80 -1.40
C PRO A 88 -13.13 -19.04 -0.54
N ASP A 89 -13.44 -19.55 0.65
CA ASP A 89 -14.28 -18.91 1.67
C ASP A 89 -13.64 -17.67 2.32
N VAL A 90 -12.30 -17.58 2.24
CA VAL A 90 -11.52 -16.52 2.86
C VAL A 90 -11.21 -15.42 1.85
N VAL A 91 -11.55 -14.18 2.19
CA VAL A 91 -11.16 -13.03 1.38
C VAL A 91 -9.66 -12.77 1.52
N HIS A 92 -8.90 -13.02 0.46
CA HIS A 92 -7.47 -12.72 0.43
C HIS A 92 -7.20 -11.28 -0.02
N LYS A 93 -6.38 -10.56 0.74
CA LYS A 93 -5.92 -9.20 0.45
C LYS A 93 -4.40 -9.11 0.54
N PHE A 94 -3.83 -8.08 -0.08
CA PHE A 94 -2.40 -7.81 -0.02
C PHE A 94 -2.05 -6.76 1.01
N ASP A 95 -0.88 -6.89 1.62
CA ASP A 95 -0.35 -5.88 2.52
C ASP A 95 -0.02 -4.58 1.76
N ALA A 96 -0.74 -3.51 2.11
CA ALA A 96 -0.54 -2.17 1.58
C ALA A 96 0.81 -1.56 1.98
N TRP A 97 1.43 -2.01 3.07
CA TRP A 97 2.75 -1.54 3.50
C TRP A 97 3.82 -1.85 2.46
N HIS A 98 3.84 -3.06 1.89
CA HIS A 98 4.79 -3.41 0.84
C HIS A 98 4.64 -2.51 -0.40
N MET A 99 3.39 -2.15 -0.76
CA MET A 99 3.13 -1.18 -1.82
C MET A 99 3.66 0.21 -1.47
N ALA A 100 3.34 0.71 -0.27
CA ALA A 100 3.80 2.02 0.20
C ALA A 100 5.33 2.11 0.26
N LYS A 101 5.99 1.06 0.74
CA LYS A 101 7.45 0.93 0.77
C LYS A 101 8.05 0.96 -0.63
N GLY A 102 7.46 0.23 -1.57
CA GLY A 102 7.89 0.24 -2.98
C GLY A 102 7.78 1.63 -3.62
N VAL A 103 6.65 2.31 -3.43
CA VAL A 103 6.45 3.70 -3.91
C VAL A 103 7.46 4.65 -3.29
N ALA A 104 7.66 4.58 -1.97
CA ALA A 104 8.63 5.41 -1.26
C ALA A 104 10.05 5.24 -1.83
N LYS A 105 10.48 4.00 -2.10
CA LYS A 105 11.80 3.70 -2.68
C LYS A 105 11.94 4.27 -4.10
N LYS A 106 10.90 4.18 -4.92
CA LYS A 106 10.91 4.77 -6.27
C LYS A 106 11.00 6.30 -6.23
N ILE A 107 10.30 6.94 -5.29
CA ILE A 107 10.41 8.40 -5.08
C ILE A 107 11.83 8.77 -4.64
N ASP A 108 12.44 8.02 -3.71
CA ASP A 108 13.82 8.25 -3.30
C ASP A 108 14.80 8.13 -4.48
N GLN A 109 14.57 7.19 -5.39
CA GLN A 109 15.37 7.04 -6.60
C GLN A 109 15.17 8.23 -7.55
N LEU A 110 13.92 8.67 -7.78
CA LEU A 110 13.62 9.84 -8.62
C LEU A 110 14.24 11.13 -8.05
N ALA A 111 14.19 11.30 -6.73
CA ALA A 111 14.72 12.49 -6.07
C ALA A 111 16.25 12.63 -6.15
N LYS A 112 16.97 11.55 -6.52
CA LYS A 112 18.41 11.61 -6.79
C LYS A 112 18.71 12.27 -8.14
N THR A 113 17.77 12.27 -9.08
CA THR A 113 17.94 12.92 -10.38
C THR A 113 17.79 14.43 -10.23
N ARG A 114 18.70 15.20 -10.84
CA ARG A 114 18.73 16.68 -10.73
C ARG A 114 17.40 17.35 -11.08
N THR A 115 16.69 16.83 -12.08
CA THR A 115 15.41 17.35 -12.57
C THR A 115 14.21 17.02 -11.67
N CYS A 116 14.32 16.01 -10.80
CA CYS A 116 13.19 15.47 -10.02
C CYS A 116 13.40 15.57 -8.50
N ARG A 117 14.38 16.37 -8.05
CA ARG A 117 14.74 16.51 -6.62
C ARG A 117 13.57 16.94 -5.75
N GLU A 118 12.71 17.81 -6.28
CA GLU A 118 11.54 18.35 -5.57
C GLU A 118 10.51 17.28 -5.19
N VAL A 119 10.40 16.20 -5.99
CA VAL A 119 9.47 15.08 -5.73
C VAL A 119 9.78 14.40 -4.39
N GLY A 120 11.05 14.42 -3.96
CA GLY A 120 11.46 13.90 -2.66
C GLY A 120 10.74 14.56 -1.48
N ALA A 121 10.47 15.87 -1.56
CA ALA A 121 9.73 16.59 -0.52
C ALA A 121 8.27 16.12 -0.41
N TRP A 122 7.71 15.55 -1.49
CA TRP A 122 6.33 15.09 -1.56
C TRP A 122 6.17 13.63 -1.13
N LYS A 123 7.26 12.88 -0.94
CA LYS A 123 7.28 11.46 -0.57
C LYS A 123 6.27 11.11 0.53
N LYS A 124 6.32 11.82 1.65
CA LYS A 124 5.42 11.57 2.80
C LYS A 124 3.96 11.80 2.42
N SER A 125 3.68 12.85 1.64
CA SER A 125 2.33 13.17 1.19
C SER A 125 1.79 12.10 0.23
N ILE A 126 2.59 11.68 -0.74
CA ILE A 126 2.22 10.65 -1.71
C ILE A 126 1.95 9.30 -1.01
N VAL A 127 2.82 8.89 -0.08
CA VAL A 127 2.61 7.67 0.71
C VAL A 127 1.36 7.75 1.59
N ASN A 128 1.11 8.89 2.24
CA ASN A 128 -0.11 9.08 3.02
C ASN A 128 -1.36 9.04 2.13
N HIS A 129 -1.28 9.60 0.92
CA HIS A 129 -2.38 9.57 -0.03
C HIS A 129 -2.70 8.14 -0.48
N LEU A 130 -1.69 7.29 -0.71
CA LEU A 130 -1.89 5.86 -1.02
C LEU A 130 -2.74 5.17 0.05
N TYR A 131 -2.40 5.36 1.34
CA TYR A 131 -3.18 4.81 2.44
C TYR A 131 -4.59 5.41 2.51
N TRP A 132 -4.73 6.71 2.25
CA TRP A 132 -6.04 7.36 2.19
C TRP A 132 -6.91 6.81 1.06
N CYS A 133 -6.35 6.54 -0.13
CA CYS A 133 -7.09 5.90 -1.23
C CYS A 133 -7.69 4.57 -0.77
N GLY A 134 -6.87 3.71 -0.15
CA GLY A 134 -7.32 2.41 0.38
C GLY A 134 -8.36 2.55 1.49
N ALA A 135 -8.14 3.44 2.45
CA ALA A 135 -9.01 3.59 3.62
C ALA A 135 -10.35 4.29 3.31
N SER A 136 -10.40 5.14 2.28
CA SER A 136 -11.58 5.94 1.94
C SER A 136 -12.41 5.36 0.79
N SER A 137 -12.11 4.15 0.33
CA SER A 137 -12.77 3.55 -0.84
C SER A 137 -13.37 2.21 -0.48
N SER A 138 -14.58 1.97 -0.99
CA SER A 138 -15.30 0.71 -0.80
C SER A 138 -14.92 -0.36 -1.84
N THR A 139 -14.35 0.03 -2.98
CA THR A 139 -14.01 -0.87 -4.08
C THR A 139 -12.59 -0.65 -4.60
N GLY A 140 -11.99 -1.69 -5.18
CA GLY A 140 -10.67 -1.63 -5.79
C GLY A 140 -10.58 -0.62 -6.94
N SER A 141 -11.62 -0.52 -7.77
CA SER A 141 -11.69 0.45 -8.87
C SER A 141 -11.56 1.90 -8.37
N LYS A 142 -12.26 2.24 -7.29
CA LYS A 142 -12.19 3.58 -6.66
C LYS A 142 -10.81 3.88 -6.07
N ILE A 143 -10.14 2.88 -5.48
CA ILE A 143 -8.76 3.02 -5.00
C ILE A 143 -7.84 3.39 -6.17
N VAL A 144 -7.95 2.66 -7.29
CA VAL A 144 -7.13 2.88 -8.48
C VAL A 144 -7.41 4.27 -9.08
N ALA A 145 -8.67 4.68 -9.19
CA ALA A 145 -9.06 5.98 -9.72
C ALA A 145 -8.48 7.14 -8.88
N LYS A 146 -8.64 7.10 -7.55
CA LYS A 146 -8.06 8.11 -6.64
C LYS A 146 -6.53 8.16 -6.74
N TRP A 147 -5.88 7.00 -6.81
CA TRP A 147 -4.43 6.94 -6.95
C TRP A 147 -3.94 7.52 -8.29
N LYS A 148 -4.64 7.23 -9.39
CA LYS A 148 -4.32 7.77 -10.73
C LYS A 148 -4.37 9.30 -10.75
N SER A 149 -5.38 9.91 -10.11
CA SER A 149 -5.47 11.38 -9.99
C SER A 149 -4.21 12.00 -9.40
N VAL A 150 -3.67 11.44 -8.31
CA VAL A 150 -2.40 11.94 -7.74
C VAL A 150 -1.18 11.66 -8.63
N ALA A 151 -1.13 10.50 -9.28
CA ALA A 151 -0.04 10.19 -10.21
C ALA A 151 0.00 11.16 -11.40
N ASN A 152 -1.15 11.57 -11.92
CA ASN A 152 -1.28 12.54 -13.01
C ASN A 152 -0.85 13.93 -12.54
N ARG A 153 -1.29 14.35 -11.35
CA ARG A 153 -0.92 15.64 -10.77
C ARG A 153 0.58 15.78 -10.51
N VAL A 154 1.25 14.70 -10.12
CA VAL A 154 2.72 14.69 -9.97
C VAL A 154 3.43 14.91 -11.30
N GLN A 155 2.81 14.52 -12.42
CA GLN A 155 3.33 14.69 -13.78
C GLN A 155 2.85 15.98 -14.45
N ASN A 156 2.15 16.86 -13.71
CA ASN A 156 1.53 18.07 -14.24
C ASN A 156 0.54 17.79 -15.40
N ILE A 157 -0.12 16.63 -15.38
CA ILE A 157 -1.17 16.25 -16.32
C ILE A 157 -2.50 16.59 -15.66
N HIS A 158 -3.26 17.50 -16.27
CA HIS A 158 -4.55 18.01 -15.76
C HIS A 158 -5.75 17.62 -16.63
N GLU A 159 -5.52 16.94 -17.75
CA GLU A 159 -6.56 16.41 -18.64
C GLU A 159 -6.53 14.90 -18.58
N HIS A 160 -7.65 14.29 -18.20
CA HIS A 160 -7.80 12.84 -18.11
C HIS A 160 -9.26 12.41 -18.04
N ASP A 161 -9.59 11.34 -18.77
CA ASP A 161 -10.90 10.71 -18.76
C ASP A 161 -11.11 9.89 -17.47
N GLY A 162 -12.15 10.18 -16.69
CA GLY A 162 -12.50 9.41 -15.49
C GLY A 162 -13.53 10.03 -14.54
N GLU A 163 -14.02 9.22 -13.58
CA GLU A 163 -15.06 9.56 -12.58
C GLU A 163 -14.70 10.66 -11.57
N PHE A 164 -13.46 11.18 -11.54
CA PHE A 164 -13.03 12.18 -10.57
C PHE A 164 -12.76 13.52 -11.26
N PRO A 165 -13.48 14.60 -10.91
CA PRO A 165 -13.26 15.91 -11.49
C PRO A 165 -11.93 16.51 -11.05
N ASN A 166 -11.41 17.41 -11.90
CA ASN A 166 -10.18 18.18 -11.74
C ASN A 166 -10.09 18.97 -10.44
#